data_AF-A0A6C0B9Q9-F1
#
_entry.id   AF-A0A6C0B9Q9-F1
#
_cell.length_a   1.000
_cell.length_b   1.000
_cell.length_c   1.000
_cell.angle_alpha   90.00
_cell.angle_beta   90.00
_cell.angle_gamma   90.00
#
_symmetry.space_group_name_H-M   'P 1'
#
loop_
_entity.id
_entity.type
_entity.pdbx_description
1 polymer ?
#
loop_
_entity_poly.entity_id
_entity_poly.type
_entity_poly.pdbx_seq_one_letter_code
_entity_poly.pdbx_strand_id
1 'polypeptide(L)'
;MEIVSNLHEKYKLNPYMHDKLTQYLNNLPMLMQSVENHHIQKTQQLLELSDKKEKYVQNFLSTHSIFYIPQTELFIEYKDQNYAIVSDDDIAHYVLSELYDNDLKIWKYKIKKHIIKRIKENLFTTSIPDSSTIKSVLQSLTMFSSKNHIKYFLTILGDTLLGKKESFIYFIDASYKKMIRKCVEQIYAMTNKSVSDIFKYKFWDHKYEQCRMITGKCPELYLFPTKILNVISVATYLSTKYTNAEGFLTQCKEDEFIQKTLYLNQHTPENIITMFVDETMHKKGTTSYKNFYFLWRSYLKQKELPLVISDANFKTILTNLQLIQDDVIPLTSKQVYIHNVKLFLDKNPYLEDQYDVSELVDMYNESQPDETKMNEEMLRDIILLLQ
;
A
#
# COMPACT_ATOMS: atom_id res chain seq x y z
N MET A 1 53.88 43.48 -26.24
CA MET A 1 54.50 44.72 -26.78
C MET A 1 55.28 44.48 -28.07
N GLU A 2 55.94 43.33 -28.25
CA GLU A 2 56.72 43.01 -29.47
C GLU A 2 55.96 43.19 -30.80
N ILE A 3 54.68 42.81 -30.88
CA ILE A 3 53.91 42.90 -32.12
C ILE A 3 53.70 44.36 -32.57
N VAL A 4 53.42 45.26 -31.62
CA VAL A 4 53.22 46.69 -31.90
C VAL A 4 54.54 47.36 -32.25
N SER A 5 55.61 47.01 -31.54
CA SER A 5 56.98 47.48 -31.83
C SER A 5 57.45 47.03 -33.22
N ASN A 6 57.23 45.75 -33.59
CA ASN A 6 57.57 45.21 -34.90
C ASN A 6 56.77 45.86 -36.04
N LEU A 7 55.50 46.21 -35.81
CA LEU A 7 54.68 46.92 -36.80
C LEU A 7 55.11 48.38 -36.98
N HIS A 8 55.52 49.05 -35.89
CA HIS A 8 56.11 50.39 -35.97
C HIS A 8 57.43 50.39 -36.74
N GLU A 9 58.30 49.41 -36.52
CA GLU A 9 59.55 49.30 -37.29
C GLU A 9 59.30 49.01 -38.78
N LYS A 10 58.36 48.09 -39.09
CA LYS A 10 58.03 47.70 -40.47
C LYS A 10 57.49 48.85 -41.32
N TYR A 11 56.73 49.78 -40.74
CA TYR A 11 56.11 50.89 -41.47
C TYR A 11 56.79 52.25 -41.25
N LYS A 12 57.97 52.28 -40.61
CA LYS A 12 58.71 53.50 -40.24
C LYS A 12 59.05 54.43 -41.42
N LEU A 13 59.28 53.88 -42.61
CA LEU A 13 59.65 54.62 -43.83
C LEU A 13 58.44 54.97 -44.73
N ASN A 14 57.22 54.56 -44.37
CA ASN A 14 56.01 54.84 -45.14
C ASN A 14 55.07 55.74 -44.31
N PRO A 15 55.09 57.07 -44.55
CA PRO A 15 54.33 58.04 -43.75
C PRO A 15 52.83 57.73 -43.68
N TYR A 16 52.24 57.32 -44.80
CA TYR A 16 50.82 56.98 -44.89
C TYR A 16 50.46 55.77 -44.01
N MET A 17 51.27 54.71 -44.07
CA MET A 17 51.04 53.49 -43.29
C MET A 17 51.34 53.69 -41.81
N HIS A 18 52.31 54.53 -41.47
CA HIS A 18 52.58 54.92 -40.08
C HIS A 18 51.41 55.70 -39.48
N ASP A 19 50.85 56.69 -40.17
CA ASP A 19 49.69 57.45 -39.69
C ASP A 19 48.46 56.57 -39.51
N LYS A 20 48.21 55.65 -40.45
CA LYS A 20 47.17 54.62 -40.33
C LYS A 20 47.38 53.74 -39.10
N LEU A 21 48.60 53.27 -38.86
CA LEU A 21 48.94 52.44 -37.70
C LEU A 21 48.67 53.20 -36.38
N THR A 22 49.14 54.45 -36.28
CA THR A 22 48.91 55.31 -35.11
C THR A 22 47.42 55.56 -34.90
N GLN A 23 46.64 55.77 -35.97
CA GLN A 23 45.19 55.93 -35.89
C GLN A 23 44.49 54.67 -35.38
N TYR A 24 44.88 53.48 -35.84
CA TYR A 24 44.33 52.21 -35.34
C TYR A 24 44.71 51.96 -33.88
N LEU A 25 45.94 52.25 -33.48
CA LEU A 25 46.40 52.12 -32.09
C LEU A 25 45.67 53.09 -31.15
N ASN A 26 45.41 54.32 -31.60
CA ASN A 26 44.63 55.30 -30.85
C ASN A 26 43.15 54.91 -30.73
N ASN A 27 42.60 54.21 -31.72
CA ASN A 27 41.21 53.70 -31.69
C ASN A 27 41.08 52.34 -30.97
N LEU A 28 42.18 51.63 -30.72
CA LEU A 28 42.18 50.30 -30.11
C LEU A 28 41.58 50.28 -28.69
N PRO A 29 41.87 51.24 -27.79
CA PRO A 29 41.24 51.30 -26.47
C PRO A 29 39.71 51.42 -26.56
N MET A 30 39.21 52.29 -27.43
CA MET A 30 37.76 52.44 -27.68
C MET A 30 37.13 51.15 -28.22
N LEU A 31 37.83 50.46 -29.13
CA LEU A 31 37.36 49.18 -29.66
C LEU A 31 37.33 48.09 -28.59
N MET A 32 38.39 48.00 -27.76
CA MET A 32 38.45 47.05 -26.66
C MET A 32 37.38 47.33 -25.59
N GLN A 33 37.15 48.60 -25.27
CA GLN A 33 36.09 49.00 -24.35
C GLN A 33 34.70 48.69 -24.91
N SER A 34 34.49 48.85 -26.22
CA SER A 34 33.25 48.45 -26.90
C SER A 34 33.03 46.93 -26.87
N VAL A 35 34.09 46.14 -27.09
CA VAL A 35 34.06 44.67 -27.00
C VAL A 35 33.77 44.22 -25.57
N GLU A 36 34.41 44.84 -24.58
CA GLU A 36 34.17 44.58 -23.15
C GLU A 36 32.74 44.91 -22.75
N ASN A 37 32.24 46.09 -23.13
CA ASN A 37 30.86 46.49 -22.86
C ASN A 37 29.85 45.53 -23.50
N HIS A 38 30.09 45.08 -24.74
CA HIS A 38 29.26 44.06 -25.39
C HIS A 38 29.29 42.73 -24.64
N HIS A 39 30.46 42.31 -24.17
CA HIS A 39 30.59 41.08 -23.40
C HIS A 39 29.83 41.17 -22.06
N ILE A 40 29.96 42.29 -21.35
CA ILE A 40 29.25 42.55 -20.09
C ILE A 40 27.74 42.54 -20.32
N GLN A 41 27.24 43.29 -21.31
CA GLN A 41 25.82 43.35 -21.65
C GLN A 41 25.26 41.97 -22.02
N LYS A 42 25.98 41.21 -22.84
CA LYS A 42 25.58 39.85 -23.22
C LYS A 42 25.53 38.91 -22.00
N THR A 43 26.47 39.06 -21.08
CA THR A 43 26.51 38.28 -19.83
C THR A 43 25.32 38.64 -18.93
N GLN A 44 25.01 39.93 -18.78
CA GLN A 44 23.85 40.40 -18.02
C GLN A 44 22.53 39.90 -18.61
N GLN A 45 22.36 40.00 -19.93
CA GLN A 45 21.16 39.47 -20.62
C GLN A 45 21.00 37.96 -20.42
N LEU A 46 22.10 37.19 -20.45
CA LEU A 46 22.05 35.75 -20.19
C LEU A 46 21.62 35.43 -18.75
N LEU A 47 22.06 36.22 -17.77
CA LEU A 47 21.65 36.09 -16.37
C LEU A 47 20.17 36.42 -16.20
N GLU A 48 19.69 37.55 -16.73
CA GLU A 48 18.28 37.95 -16.66
C GLU A 48 17.35 36.92 -17.32
N LEU A 49 17.74 36.38 -18.48
CA LEU A 49 17.00 35.31 -19.15
C LEU A 49 16.98 34.02 -18.32
N SER A 50 18.09 33.67 -17.67
CA SER A 50 18.15 32.51 -16.78
C SER A 50 17.23 32.68 -15.57
N ASP A 51 17.16 33.88 -15.00
CA ASP A 51 16.27 34.19 -13.88
C ASP A 51 14.79 34.16 -14.30
N LYS A 52 14.45 34.74 -15.46
CA LYS A 52 13.10 34.64 -16.05
C LYS A 52 12.70 33.18 -16.26
N LYS A 53 13.62 32.37 -16.81
CA LYS A 53 13.41 30.94 -17.05
C LYS A 53 13.15 30.19 -15.75
N GLU A 54 13.92 30.45 -14.70
CA GLU A 54 13.74 29.80 -13.40
C GLU A 54 12.41 30.20 -12.74
N LYS A 55 12.06 31.49 -12.77
CA LYS A 55 10.76 31.98 -12.29
C LYS A 55 9.59 31.32 -13.02
N TYR A 56 9.67 31.20 -14.34
CA TYR A 56 8.65 30.52 -15.14
C TYR A 56 8.52 29.04 -14.74
N VAL A 57 9.63 28.31 -14.60
CA VAL A 57 9.65 26.89 -14.20
C VAL A 57 9.04 26.71 -12.81
N GLN A 58 9.38 27.57 -11.85
CA GLN A 58 8.78 27.51 -10.50
C GLN A 58 7.27 27.77 -10.54
N ASN A 59 6.83 28.79 -11.30
CA ASN A 59 5.41 29.10 -11.45
C ASN A 59 4.64 27.93 -12.08
N PHE A 60 5.21 27.32 -13.13
CA PHE A 60 4.63 26.15 -13.80
C PHE A 60 4.46 24.97 -12.83
N LEU A 61 5.53 24.60 -12.10
CA LEU A 61 5.50 23.49 -11.13
C LEU A 61 4.58 23.75 -9.93
N SER A 62 4.37 25.02 -9.56
CA SER A 62 3.42 25.38 -8.51
C SER A 62 1.95 25.33 -8.97
N THR A 63 1.72 25.53 -10.27
CA THR A 63 0.38 25.52 -10.88
C THR A 63 -0.04 24.09 -11.20
N HIS A 64 0.86 23.31 -11.79
CA HIS A 64 0.63 21.93 -12.21
C HIS A 64 1.31 20.97 -11.25
N SER A 65 0.52 20.32 -10.41
CA SER A 65 1.00 19.31 -9.45
C SER A 65 1.30 17.99 -10.16
N ILE A 66 2.44 17.92 -10.85
CA ILE A 66 2.88 16.76 -11.63
C ILE A 66 3.98 16.00 -10.87
N PHE A 67 3.84 14.68 -10.85
CA PHE A 67 4.72 13.73 -10.22
C PHE A 67 5.21 12.69 -11.22
N TYR A 68 6.24 11.94 -10.84
CA TYR A 68 6.86 10.94 -11.69
C TYR A 68 6.95 9.56 -11.01
N ILE A 69 6.68 8.50 -11.78
CA ILE A 69 6.92 7.11 -11.37
C ILE A 69 8.12 6.57 -12.17
N PRO A 70 9.32 6.44 -11.56
CA PRO A 70 10.52 6.03 -12.28
C PRO A 70 10.44 4.63 -12.91
N GLN A 71 9.73 3.70 -12.28
CA GLN A 71 9.70 2.29 -12.70
C GLN A 71 8.94 2.07 -14.02
N THR A 72 7.96 2.91 -14.29
CA THR A 72 7.07 2.83 -15.46
C THR A 72 7.18 4.04 -16.38
N GLU A 73 8.04 5.00 -16.03
CA GLU A 73 8.24 6.28 -16.71
C GLU A 73 6.96 7.10 -16.88
N LEU A 74 5.97 6.90 -15.99
CA LEU A 74 4.69 7.60 -16.04
C LEU A 74 4.76 8.96 -15.35
N PHE A 75 4.08 9.95 -15.95
CA PHE A 75 3.78 11.23 -15.31
C PHE A 75 2.37 11.22 -14.77
N ILE A 76 2.21 11.68 -13.53
CA ILE A 76 0.95 11.69 -12.81
C ILE A 76 0.62 13.12 -12.42
N GLU A 77 -0.49 13.64 -12.93
CA GLU A 77 -1.01 14.96 -12.55
C GLU A 77 -2.07 14.81 -11.46
N TYR A 78 -2.01 15.68 -10.45
CA TYR A 78 -3.07 15.84 -9.47
C TYR A 78 -3.96 17.02 -9.81
N LYS A 79 -5.22 16.75 -10.15
CA LYS A 79 -6.22 17.75 -10.53
C LYS A 79 -7.61 17.33 -10.08
N ASP A 80 -8.42 18.30 -9.64
CA ASP A 80 -9.82 18.08 -9.23
C ASP A 80 -9.97 16.91 -8.24
N GLN A 81 -9.09 16.86 -7.23
CA GLN A 81 -9.09 15.84 -6.17
C GLN A 81 -8.80 14.41 -6.67
N ASN A 82 -8.12 14.28 -7.81
CA ASN A 82 -7.82 13.00 -8.42
C ASN A 82 -6.45 12.99 -9.09
N TYR A 83 -5.80 11.82 -9.04
CA TYR A 83 -4.58 11.56 -9.78
C TYR A 83 -4.91 10.90 -11.12
N ALA A 84 -4.33 11.42 -12.19
CA ALA A 84 -4.47 10.89 -13.54
C ALA A 84 -3.11 10.81 -14.24
N ILE A 85 -2.98 9.87 -15.18
CA ILE A 85 -1.79 9.79 -16.04
C ILE A 85 -1.86 10.94 -17.04
N VAL A 86 -0.75 11.64 -17.21
CA VAL A 86 -0.56 12.70 -18.21
C VAL A 86 0.56 12.31 -19.16
N SER A 87 0.43 12.61 -20.45
CA SER A 87 1.47 12.29 -21.43
C SER A 87 2.56 13.37 -21.52
N ASP A 88 3.73 13.01 -22.05
CA ASP A 88 4.79 13.98 -22.36
C ASP A 88 4.33 15.09 -23.33
N ASP A 89 3.38 14.78 -24.21
CA ASP A 89 2.82 15.72 -25.17
C ASP A 89 1.84 16.69 -24.51
N ASP A 90 1.04 16.23 -23.56
CA ASP A 90 0.17 17.10 -22.76
C ASP A 90 1.00 18.09 -21.94
N ILE A 91 2.08 17.62 -21.29
CA ILE A 91 3.01 18.49 -20.56
C ILE A 91 3.65 19.50 -21.54
N ALA A 92 4.04 19.06 -22.73
CA ALA A 92 4.59 19.95 -23.75
C ALA A 92 3.58 21.03 -24.16
N HIS A 93 2.32 20.65 -24.33
CA HIS A 93 1.24 21.56 -24.68
C HIS A 93 1.00 22.59 -23.57
N TYR A 94 1.00 22.19 -22.28
CA TYR A 94 0.88 23.11 -21.15
C TYR A 94 2.02 24.15 -21.14
N VAL A 95 3.25 23.67 -21.28
CA VAL A 95 4.42 24.55 -21.33
C VAL A 95 4.32 25.55 -22.49
N LEU A 96 3.96 25.08 -23.69
CA LEU A 96 3.87 25.94 -24.87
C LEU A 96 2.70 26.94 -24.81
N SER A 97 1.57 26.55 -24.22
CA SER A 97 0.38 27.40 -24.09
C SER A 97 0.58 28.52 -23.08
N GLU A 98 1.35 28.27 -22.02
CA GLU A 98 1.62 29.24 -20.96
C GLU A 98 2.88 30.10 -21.22
N LEU A 99 3.67 29.77 -22.25
CA LEU A 99 4.82 30.56 -22.69
C LEU A 99 4.36 31.79 -23.49
N TYR A 100 3.97 32.86 -22.79
CA TYR A 100 3.58 34.12 -23.42
C TYR A 100 4.78 35.01 -23.81
N ASP A 101 5.88 34.97 -23.05
CA ASP A 101 7.07 35.80 -23.27
C ASP A 101 7.85 35.39 -24.54
N ASN A 102 8.01 36.33 -25.46
CA ASN A 102 8.72 36.10 -26.73
C ASN A 102 10.20 35.78 -26.53
N ASP A 103 10.84 36.30 -25.48
CA ASP A 103 12.23 36.00 -25.16
C ASP A 103 12.39 34.52 -24.75
N LEU A 104 11.45 34.02 -23.95
CA LEU A 104 11.45 32.64 -23.45
C LEU A 104 11.03 31.64 -24.53
N LYS A 105 10.19 32.05 -25.51
CA LYS A 105 9.80 31.19 -26.65
C LYS A 105 10.99 30.71 -27.47
N ILE A 106 12.06 31.50 -27.59
CA ILE A 106 13.30 31.10 -28.28
C ILE A 106 13.91 29.88 -27.58
N TRP A 107 13.75 29.76 -26.26
CA TRP A 107 14.28 28.68 -25.44
C TRP A 107 13.24 27.61 -25.08
N LYS A 108 12.08 27.57 -25.75
CA LYS A 108 10.98 26.63 -25.45
C LYS A 108 11.42 25.17 -25.26
N TYR A 109 12.34 24.68 -26.10
CA TYR A 109 12.85 23.32 -26.00
C TYR A 109 13.75 23.10 -24.76
N LYS A 110 14.60 24.09 -24.43
CA LYS A 110 15.44 24.05 -23.23
C LYS A 110 14.58 24.13 -21.97
N ILE A 111 13.54 24.96 -21.98
CA ILE A 111 12.57 25.12 -20.89
C ILE A 111 11.81 23.81 -20.67
N LYS A 112 11.21 23.22 -21.72
CA LYS A 112 10.55 21.91 -21.65
C LYS A 112 11.46 20.86 -21.03
N LYS A 113 12.69 20.74 -21.54
CA LYS A 113 13.67 19.76 -21.03
C LYS A 113 14.00 20.00 -19.55
N HIS A 114 14.09 21.25 -19.13
CA HIS A 114 14.35 21.61 -17.73
C HIS A 114 13.15 21.28 -16.84
N ILE A 115 11.92 21.56 -17.28
CA ILE A 115 10.68 21.22 -16.57
C ILE A 115 10.56 19.71 -16.39
N ILE A 116 10.72 18.93 -17.47
CA ILE A 116 10.67 17.45 -17.37
C ILE A 116 11.73 16.93 -16.41
N LYS A 117 12.95 17.50 -16.41
CA LYS A 117 13.99 17.11 -15.46
C LYS A 117 13.54 17.37 -14.02
N ARG A 118 12.97 18.54 -13.72
CA ARG A 118 12.44 18.89 -12.40
C ARG A 118 11.26 18.00 -11.98
N ILE A 119 10.36 17.67 -12.91
CA ILE A 119 9.23 16.76 -12.64
C ILE A 119 9.75 15.36 -12.29
N LYS A 120 10.77 14.86 -13.00
CA LYS A 120 11.38 13.55 -12.69
C LYS A 120 12.05 13.48 -11.32
N GLU A 121 12.41 14.62 -10.73
CA GLU A 121 12.90 14.71 -9.35
C GLU A 121 11.75 14.63 -8.31
N ASN A 122 10.50 14.91 -8.71
CA ASN A 122 9.32 14.87 -7.85
C ASN A 122 8.61 13.51 -7.93
N LEU A 123 8.91 12.61 -7.00
CA LEU A 123 8.39 11.25 -7.01
C LEU A 123 6.90 11.19 -6.64
N PHE A 124 6.15 10.29 -7.27
CA PHE A 124 4.73 10.11 -6.94
C PHE A 124 4.49 9.67 -5.50
N THR A 125 5.40 8.88 -4.94
CA THR A 125 5.32 8.40 -3.56
C THR A 125 5.44 9.50 -2.50
N THR A 126 5.95 10.69 -2.86
CA THR A 126 6.02 11.86 -1.97
C THR A 126 4.81 12.79 -2.10
N SER A 127 3.81 12.43 -2.92
CA SER A 127 2.57 13.18 -3.04
C SER A 127 1.82 13.29 -1.71
N ILE A 128 1.23 14.46 -1.48
CA ILE A 128 0.38 14.73 -0.31
C ILE A 128 -1.05 14.94 -0.84
N PRO A 129 -1.93 13.93 -0.70
CA PRO A 129 -3.31 14.03 -1.18
C PRO A 129 -4.15 14.93 -0.26
N ASP A 130 -5.12 15.63 -0.85
CA ASP A 130 -6.06 16.44 -0.07
C ASP A 130 -6.98 15.59 0.81
N SER A 131 -7.57 16.23 1.82
CA SER A 131 -8.51 15.60 2.73
C SER A 131 -9.74 14.99 2.03
N SER A 132 -10.19 15.56 0.91
CA SER A 132 -11.27 15.02 0.08
C SER A 132 -10.86 13.71 -0.60
N THR A 133 -9.66 13.66 -1.18
CA THR A 133 -9.09 12.46 -1.81
C THR A 133 -8.92 11.34 -0.80
N ILE A 134 -8.39 11.65 0.40
CA ILE A 134 -8.30 10.68 1.50
C ILE A 134 -9.68 10.14 1.87
N LYS A 135 -10.68 11.02 2.05
CA LYS A 135 -12.06 10.60 2.38
C LYS A 135 -12.66 9.72 1.29
N SER A 136 -12.46 10.07 0.01
CA SER A 136 -12.96 9.30 -1.14
C SER A 136 -12.37 7.88 -1.16
N VAL A 137 -11.05 7.74 -0.95
CA VAL A 137 -10.41 6.42 -0.85
C VAL A 137 -10.95 5.63 0.33
N LEU A 138 -11.06 6.23 1.53
CA LEU A 138 -11.62 5.56 2.70
C LEU A 138 -13.08 5.12 2.49
N GLN A 139 -13.89 5.93 1.80
CA GLN A 139 -15.28 5.59 1.48
C GLN A 139 -15.40 4.51 0.41
N SER A 140 -14.39 4.33 -0.44
CA SER A 140 -14.39 3.27 -1.45
C SER A 140 -14.17 1.88 -0.86
N LEU A 141 -13.42 1.78 0.25
CA LEU A 141 -13.01 0.54 0.90
C LEU A 141 -14.01 0.12 2.01
N THR A 142 -15.29 0.01 1.67
CA THR A 142 -16.39 -0.29 2.61
C THR A 142 -16.41 -1.71 3.16
N MET A 143 -15.58 -2.61 2.64
CA MET A 143 -15.48 -4.01 3.09
C MET A 143 -14.85 -4.17 4.48
N PHE A 144 -14.19 -3.14 5.00
CA PHE A 144 -13.58 -3.18 6.32
C PHE A 144 -14.51 -2.56 7.37
N SER A 145 -14.57 -3.18 8.55
CA SER A 145 -15.53 -2.83 9.61
C SER A 145 -15.34 -1.44 10.20
N SER A 146 -14.13 -0.86 10.13
CA SER A 146 -13.83 0.46 10.71
C SER A 146 -12.88 1.29 9.85
N LYS A 147 -12.94 2.62 10.02
CA LYS A 147 -11.99 3.54 9.35
C LYS A 147 -10.55 3.29 9.76
N ASN A 148 -10.31 2.83 10.99
CA ASN A 148 -8.97 2.50 11.46
C ASN A 148 -8.43 1.25 10.77
N HIS A 149 -9.30 0.26 10.53
CA HIS A 149 -8.95 -0.91 9.74
C HIS A 149 -8.53 -0.53 8.32
N ILE A 150 -9.30 0.33 7.65
CA ILE A 150 -8.94 0.81 6.30
C ILE A 150 -7.60 1.56 6.32
N LYS A 151 -7.38 2.46 7.28
CA LYS A 151 -6.11 3.18 7.43
C LYS A 151 -4.95 2.23 7.68
N TYR A 152 -5.13 1.20 8.51
CA TYR A 152 -4.10 0.21 8.78
C TYR A 152 -3.74 -0.55 7.50
N PHE A 153 -4.74 -1.07 6.78
CA PHE A 153 -4.56 -1.74 5.50
C PHE A 153 -3.82 -0.85 4.47
N LEU A 154 -4.21 0.42 4.33
CA LEU A 154 -3.53 1.37 3.44
C LEU A 154 -2.10 1.67 3.90
N THR A 155 -1.84 1.75 5.20
CA THR A 155 -0.49 1.94 5.76
C THR A 155 0.42 0.76 5.40
N ILE A 156 -0.08 -0.49 5.52
CA ILE A 156 0.65 -1.71 5.12
C ILE A 156 0.99 -1.70 3.62
N LEU A 157 0.03 -1.33 2.77
CA LEU A 157 0.27 -1.18 1.33
C LEU A 157 1.34 -0.11 1.07
N GLY A 158 1.26 1.02 1.77
CA GLY A 158 2.23 2.10 1.67
C GLY A 158 3.64 1.69 2.09
N ASP A 159 3.79 0.92 3.17
CA ASP A 159 5.08 0.41 3.62
C ASP A 159 5.75 -0.46 2.56
N THR A 160 4.96 -1.34 1.95
CA THR A 160 5.43 -2.23 0.89
C THR A 160 5.80 -1.44 -0.38
N LEU A 161 4.98 -0.45 -0.75
CA LEU A 161 5.25 0.44 -1.90
C LEU A 161 6.48 1.32 -1.70
N LEU A 162 6.78 1.72 -0.46
CA LEU A 162 7.98 2.47 -0.11
C LEU A 162 9.20 1.56 0.12
N GLY A 163 9.04 0.24 0.07
CA GLY A 163 10.12 -0.72 0.28
C GLY A 163 10.64 -0.78 1.72
N LYS A 164 9.79 -0.44 2.70
CA LYS A 164 10.12 -0.56 4.12
C LYS A 164 10.23 -2.04 4.46
N LYS A 165 11.42 -2.46 4.89
CA LYS A 165 11.71 -3.86 5.19
C LYS A 165 11.26 -4.21 6.60
N GLU A 166 9.97 -4.45 6.76
CA GLU A 166 9.44 -5.07 7.97
C GLU A 166 9.18 -6.55 7.70
N SER A 167 9.65 -7.41 8.59
CA SER A 167 9.51 -8.87 8.45
C SER A 167 8.16 -9.37 8.99
N PHE A 168 7.09 -8.60 8.77
CA PHE A 168 5.75 -8.92 9.24
C PHE A 168 4.95 -9.68 8.18
N ILE A 169 4.07 -10.55 8.65
CA ILE A 169 3.17 -11.36 7.84
C ILE A 169 1.75 -11.00 8.23
N TYR A 170 0.95 -10.61 7.25
CA TYR A 170 -0.43 -10.19 7.48
C TYR A 170 -1.37 -11.30 7.06
N PHE A 171 -2.04 -11.90 8.05
CA PHE A 171 -3.08 -12.88 7.80
C PHE A 171 -4.40 -12.19 7.54
N ILE A 172 -5.03 -12.61 6.45
CA ILE A 172 -6.32 -12.08 6.03
C ILE A 172 -7.21 -13.23 5.55
N ASP A 173 -8.51 -13.10 5.78
CA ASP A 173 -9.48 -14.10 5.38
C ASP A 173 -9.46 -14.36 3.85
N ALA A 174 -9.75 -15.61 3.46
CA ALA A 174 -9.71 -16.02 2.05
C ALA A 174 -10.72 -15.28 1.17
N SER A 175 -11.79 -14.71 1.73
CA SER A 175 -12.75 -13.85 1.02
C SER A 175 -12.09 -12.66 0.33
N TYR A 176 -10.97 -12.14 0.86
CA TYR A 176 -10.26 -10.99 0.27
C TYR A 176 -9.41 -11.34 -0.96
N LYS A 177 -9.19 -12.64 -1.27
CA LYS A 177 -8.29 -13.07 -2.37
C LYS A 177 -8.55 -12.37 -3.69
N LYS A 178 -9.82 -12.32 -4.11
CA LYS A 178 -10.24 -11.73 -5.39
C LYS A 178 -9.96 -10.23 -5.41
N MET A 179 -10.23 -9.54 -4.31
CA MET A 179 -9.97 -8.11 -4.16
C MET A 179 -8.47 -7.81 -4.16
N ILE A 180 -7.70 -8.52 -3.35
CA ILE A 180 -6.25 -8.31 -3.22
C ILE A 180 -5.59 -8.52 -4.57
N ARG A 181 -5.96 -9.59 -5.29
CA ARG A 181 -5.44 -9.85 -6.63
C ARG A 181 -5.67 -8.67 -7.58
N LYS A 182 -6.89 -8.14 -7.66
CA LYS A 182 -7.20 -6.97 -8.51
C LYS A 182 -6.42 -5.73 -8.10
N CYS A 183 -6.31 -5.48 -6.79
CA CYS A 183 -5.53 -4.36 -6.25
C CYS A 183 -4.05 -4.48 -6.63
N VAL A 184 -3.45 -5.67 -6.42
CA VAL A 184 -2.06 -5.97 -6.79
C VAL A 184 -1.84 -5.81 -8.29
N GLU A 185 -2.74 -6.33 -9.13
CA GLU A 185 -2.66 -6.20 -10.61
C GLU A 185 -2.62 -4.73 -11.04
N GLN A 186 -3.48 -3.87 -10.47
CA GLN A 186 -3.50 -2.44 -10.78
C GLN A 186 -2.28 -1.69 -10.23
N ILE A 187 -1.84 -2.01 -9.01
CA ILE A 187 -0.62 -1.44 -8.42
C ILE A 187 0.60 -1.79 -9.26
N TYR A 188 0.71 -3.05 -9.67
CA TYR A 188 1.81 -3.55 -10.48
C TYR A 188 1.83 -2.84 -11.85
N ALA A 189 0.67 -2.68 -12.50
CA ALA A 189 0.57 -1.96 -13.77
C ALA A 189 1.08 -0.51 -13.68
N MET A 190 0.90 0.16 -12.53
CA MET A 190 1.33 1.55 -12.34
C MET A 190 2.77 1.70 -11.85
N THR A 191 3.23 0.79 -10.99
CA THR A 191 4.49 0.97 -10.22
C THR A 191 5.54 -0.11 -10.46
N ASN A 192 5.18 -1.20 -11.15
CA ASN A 192 6.00 -2.41 -11.32
C ASN A 192 6.47 -3.03 -9.99
N LYS A 193 5.73 -2.80 -8.89
CA LYS A 193 5.98 -3.39 -7.57
C LYS A 193 4.93 -4.42 -7.23
N SER A 194 5.37 -5.59 -6.76
CA SER A 194 4.47 -6.59 -6.19
C SER A 194 4.21 -6.29 -4.71
N VAL A 195 2.94 -6.36 -4.31
CA VAL A 195 2.52 -6.24 -2.90
C VAL A 195 1.80 -7.51 -2.41
N SER A 196 1.86 -8.61 -3.17
CA SER A 196 1.14 -9.86 -2.84
C SER A 196 1.75 -10.62 -1.67
N ASP A 197 3.06 -10.57 -1.52
CA ASP A 197 3.78 -11.60 -0.75
C ASP A 197 3.59 -11.46 0.76
N ILE A 198 3.20 -10.27 1.20
CA ILE A 198 2.94 -9.90 2.60
C ILE A 198 1.62 -10.47 3.13
N PHE A 199 0.65 -10.73 2.24
CA PHE A 199 -0.68 -11.23 2.62
C PHE A 199 -0.73 -12.74 2.54
N LYS A 200 -1.09 -13.41 3.64
CA LYS A 200 -1.24 -14.85 3.71
C LYS A 200 -2.68 -15.21 4.11
N TYR A 201 -3.21 -16.26 3.49
CA TYR A 201 -4.57 -16.74 3.74
C TYR A 201 -4.62 -18.01 4.61
N LYS A 202 -3.45 -18.60 4.84
CA LYS A 202 -3.25 -19.80 5.65
C LYS A 202 -1.94 -19.64 6.41
N PHE A 203 -1.93 -20.14 7.64
CA PHE A 203 -0.77 -20.15 8.49
C PHE A 203 0.15 -21.34 8.16
N TRP A 204 1.47 -21.11 8.19
CA TRP A 204 2.52 -22.08 7.85
C TRP A 204 3.68 -22.01 8.85
N ASP A 205 3.38 -22.25 10.14
CA ASP A 205 4.37 -22.25 11.24
C ASP A 205 5.26 -21.01 11.28
N HIS A 206 4.67 -19.85 10.99
CA HIS A 206 5.33 -18.56 11.12
C HIS A 206 5.50 -18.16 12.60
N LYS A 207 6.53 -17.38 12.91
CA LYS A 207 6.71 -16.86 14.27
C LYS A 207 5.57 -15.93 14.63
N TYR A 208 4.85 -16.25 15.70
CA TYR A 208 3.69 -15.51 16.18
C TYR A 208 3.95 -14.01 16.39
N GLU A 209 5.13 -13.66 16.89
CA GLU A 209 5.60 -12.28 17.06
C GLU A 209 5.58 -11.46 15.76
N GLN A 210 5.81 -12.12 14.62
CA GLN A 210 5.85 -11.50 13.29
C GLN A 210 4.48 -11.49 12.59
N CYS A 211 3.46 -12.09 13.21
CA CYS A 211 2.16 -12.24 12.60
C CYS A 211 1.22 -11.10 13.01
N ARG A 212 0.46 -10.57 12.05
CA ARG A 212 -0.57 -9.56 12.25
C ARG A 212 -1.86 -10.03 11.62
N MET A 213 -2.98 -9.72 12.25
CA MET A 213 -4.31 -10.10 11.76
C MET A 213 -5.02 -8.92 11.09
N ILE A 214 -5.63 -9.19 9.94
CA ILE A 214 -6.59 -8.30 9.26
C ILE A 214 -7.94 -9.01 9.32
N THR A 215 -8.78 -8.60 10.25
CA THR A 215 -10.07 -9.25 10.58
C THR A 215 -11.20 -8.85 9.62
N GLY A 216 -12.35 -9.52 9.75
CA GLY A 216 -13.51 -9.28 8.89
C GLY A 216 -13.56 -10.14 7.62
N LYS A 217 -14.57 -9.88 6.78
CA LYS A 217 -14.85 -10.63 5.55
C LYS A 217 -15.15 -9.68 4.40
N CYS A 218 -14.61 -10.01 3.23
CA CYS A 218 -14.91 -9.27 2.01
C CYS A 218 -16.21 -9.78 1.38
N PRO A 219 -17.20 -8.91 1.08
CA PRO A 219 -18.40 -9.33 0.37
C PRO A 219 -18.06 -9.90 -1.01
N GLU A 220 -18.67 -11.02 -1.42
CA GLU A 220 -18.34 -11.71 -2.69
C GLU A 220 -18.51 -10.83 -3.95
N LEU A 221 -19.54 -9.99 -3.93
CA LEU A 221 -19.87 -9.05 -5.00
C LEU A 221 -19.12 -7.72 -4.90
N TYR A 222 -18.16 -7.59 -3.97
CA TYR A 222 -17.36 -6.38 -3.87
C TYR A 222 -16.47 -6.25 -5.11
N LEU A 223 -16.85 -5.31 -5.99
CA LEU A 223 -15.97 -4.84 -7.04
C LEU A 223 -15.07 -3.79 -6.41
N PHE A 224 -13.75 -4.03 -6.38
CA PHE A 224 -12.76 -3.03 -6.03
C PHE A 224 -12.98 -1.81 -6.92
N PRO A 225 -13.64 -0.76 -6.41
CA PRO A 225 -13.89 0.41 -7.19
C PRO A 225 -12.59 1.21 -7.15
N THR A 226 -12.45 2.14 -8.07
CA THR A 226 -11.63 3.35 -7.91
C THR A 226 -10.22 3.38 -8.51
N LYS A 227 -9.88 4.64 -8.75
CA LYS A 227 -8.67 5.22 -9.28
C LYS A 227 -7.48 4.78 -8.43
N ILE A 228 -6.78 3.75 -8.87
CA ILE A 228 -5.68 3.15 -8.11
C ILE A 228 -4.59 4.16 -7.73
N LEU A 229 -4.37 5.19 -8.54
CA LEU A 229 -3.42 6.26 -8.23
C LEU A 229 -3.79 7.00 -6.93
N ASN A 230 -5.08 7.28 -6.69
CA ASN A 230 -5.53 7.85 -5.42
C ASN A 230 -5.22 6.90 -4.26
N VAL A 231 -5.45 5.60 -4.44
CA VAL A 231 -5.14 4.58 -3.42
C VAL A 231 -3.65 4.55 -3.11
N ILE A 232 -2.79 4.54 -4.14
CA ILE A 232 -1.34 4.52 -4.00
C ILE A 232 -0.85 5.77 -3.26
N SER A 233 -1.30 6.96 -3.67
CA SER A 233 -0.92 8.23 -3.02
C SER A 233 -1.35 8.28 -1.56
N VAL A 234 -2.59 7.89 -1.25
CA VAL A 234 -3.08 7.85 0.13
C VAL A 234 -2.31 6.80 0.95
N ALA A 235 -2.01 5.63 0.39
CA ALA A 235 -1.25 4.59 1.06
C ALA A 235 0.17 5.05 1.42
N THR A 236 0.92 5.62 0.46
CA THR A 236 2.28 6.12 0.70
C THR A 236 2.30 7.32 1.65
N TYR A 237 1.30 8.19 1.56
CA TYR A 237 1.11 9.30 2.51
C TYR A 237 0.87 8.80 3.94
N LEU A 238 -0.06 7.85 4.14
CA LEU A 238 -0.36 7.30 5.47
C LEU A 238 0.85 6.57 6.07
N SER A 239 1.52 5.75 5.27
CA SER A 239 2.77 5.08 5.65
C SER A 239 3.87 6.07 6.06
N THR A 240 4.01 7.19 5.36
CA THR A 240 4.99 8.23 5.74
C THR A 240 4.55 8.97 7.00
N LYS A 241 3.26 9.32 7.11
CA LYS A 241 2.69 10.06 8.24
C LYS A 241 2.82 9.29 9.56
N TYR A 242 2.60 7.97 9.53
CA TYR A 242 2.65 7.11 10.71
C TYR A 242 4.00 6.41 10.89
N THR A 243 4.99 6.74 10.05
CA THR A 243 6.29 6.04 9.95
C THR A 243 6.19 4.62 9.40
N ASN A 244 5.21 3.81 9.81
CA ASN A 244 4.90 2.46 9.32
C ASN A 244 3.57 1.96 9.93
N ALA A 245 3.16 0.74 9.58
CA ALA A 245 1.96 0.07 10.07
C ALA A 245 1.97 -0.10 11.60
N GLU A 246 3.11 -0.46 12.21
CA GLU A 246 3.23 -0.56 13.67
C GLU A 246 3.10 0.82 14.35
N GLY A 247 3.69 1.85 13.75
CA GLY A 247 3.58 3.24 14.18
C GLY A 247 2.14 3.75 14.12
N PHE A 248 1.34 3.27 13.16
CA PHE A 248 -0.11 3.51 13.18
C PHE A 248 -0.77 2.84 14.39
N LEU A 249 -0.45 1.58 14.69
CA LEU A 249 -1.06 0.86 15.83
C LEU A 249 -0.74 1.53 17.16
N THR A 250 0.49 2.00 17.37
CA THR A 250 0.88 2.73 18.60
C THR A 250 0.13 4.05 18.81
N GLN A 251 -0.34 4.68 17.73
CA GLN A 251 -1.11 5.93 17.77
C GLN A 251 -2.63 5.71 17.73
N CYS A 252 -3.06 4.48 17.47
CA CYS A 252 -4.47 4.12 17.44
C CYS A 252 -5.02 4.09 18.88
N LYS A 253 -6.28 4.52 19.06
CA LYS A 253 -6.96 4.59 20.36
C LYS A 253 -8.03 3.51 20.54
N GLU A 254 -8.18 2.63 19.55
CA GLU A 254 -9.22 1.61 19.52
C GLU A 254 -8.64 0.29 20.01
N ASP A 255 -8.67 0.07 21.33
CA ASP A 255 -8.02 -1.06 21.98
C ASP A 255 -8.50 -2.41 21.43
N GLU A 256 -9.79 -2.56 21.14
CA GLU A 256 -10.34 -3.79 20.56
C GLU A 256 -9.73 -4.11 19.19
N PHE A 257 -9.57 -3.10 18.32
CA PHE A 257 -8.94 -3.27 17.01
C PHE A 257 -7.46 -3.65 17.14
N ILE A 258 -6.74 -3.02 18.07
CA ILE A 258 -5.32 -3.30 18.32
C ILE A 258 -5.15 -4.73 18.84
N GLN A 259 -5.96 -5.13 19.82
CA GLN A 259 -5.93 -6.48 20.40
C GLN A 259 -6.22 -7.55 19.34
N LYS A 260 -7.22 -7.34 18.48
CA LYS A 260 -7.50 -8.26 17.37
C LYS A 260 -6.34 -8.33 16.38
N THR A 261 -5.75 -7.19 16.01
CA THR A 261 -4.64 -7.12 15.06
C THR A 261 -3.37 -7.79 15.60
N LEU A 262 -3.08 -7.61 16.89
CA LEU A 262 -1.89 -8.13 17.58
C LEU A 262 -2.13 -9.47 18.28
N TYR A 263 -3.27 -10.12 18.07
CA TYR A 263 -3.66 -11.32 18.82
C TYR A 263 -2.56 -12.39 18.83
N LEU A 264 -2.00 -12.72 17.67
CA LEU A 264 -0.93 -13.72 17.58
C LEU A 264 0.39 -13.23 18.18
N ASN A 265 0.68 -11.94 18.17
CA ASN A 265 1.88 -11.41 18.79
C ASN A 265 1.82 -11.50 20.33
N GLN A 266 0.62 -11.40 20.91
CA GLN A 266 0.40 -11.35 22.36
C GLN A 266 0.17 -12.73 23.01
N HIS A 267 -0.03 -13.77 22.21
CA HIS A 267 -0.33 -15.12 22.70
C HIS A 267 0.66 -16.15 22.15
N THR A 268 0.85 -17.24 22.89
CA THR A 268 1.57 -18.42 22.41
C THR A 268 0.58 -19.52 22.00
N PRO A 269 0.98 -20.48 21.16
CA PRO A 269 0.15 -21.64 20.82
C PRO A 269 -0.48 -22.33 22.06
N GLU A 270 0.32 -22.51 23.12
CA GLU A 270 -0.10 -23.14 24.39
C GLU A 270 -1.15 -22.30 25.11
N ASN A 271 -0.96 -20.98 25.15
CA ASN A 271 -1.90 -20.06 25.80
C ASN A 271 -3.24 -20.07 25.07
N ILE A 272 -3.25 -20.06 23.73
CA ILE A 272 -4.50 -20.10 22.95
C ILE A 272 -5.23 -21.43 23.18
N ILE A 273 -4.52 -22.56 23.23
CA ILE A 273 -5.13 -23.86 23.53
C ILE A 273 -5.71 -23.89 24.95
N THR A 274 -5.00 -23.31 25.92
CA THR A 274 -5.49 -23.23 27.30
C THR A 274 -6.76 -22.38 27.39
N MET A 275 -6.78 -21.21 26.75
CA MET A 275 -7.97 -20.36 26.64
C MET A 275 -9.14 -21.08 25.96
N PHE A 276 -8.87 -21.81 24.88
CA PHE A 276 -9.87 -22.64 24.20
C PHE A 276 -10.47 -23.68 25.16
N VAL A 277 -9.64 -24.43 25.89
CA VAL A 277 -10.10 -25.43 26.86
C VAL A 277 -10.94 -24.79 27.95
N ASP A 278 -10.48 -23.69 28.52
CA ASP A 278 -11.17 -23.01 29.61
C ASP A 278 -12.51 -22.41 29.16
N GLU A 279 -12.59 -21.88 27.93
CA GLU A 279 -13.82 -21.33 27.38
C GLU A 279 -14.82 -22.43 26.96
N THR A 280 -14.35 -23.48 26.30
CA THR A 280 -15.21 -24.42 25.56
C THR A 280 -15.36 -25.82 26.17
N MET A 281 -14.61 -26.17 27.23
CA MET A 281 -14.62 -27.52 27.81
C MET A 281 -14.93 -27.58 29.31
N HIS A 282 -15.52 -28.67 29.77
CA HIS A 282 -15.69 -29.05 31.18
C HIS A 282 -14.86 -30.29 31.51
N LYS A 283 -14.38 -30.38 32.76
CA LYS A 283 -13.59 -31.51 33.29
C LYS A 283 -14.42 -32.79 33.59
N LYS A 284 -15.66 -32.88 33.10
CA LYS A 284 -16.55 -34.01 33.36
C LYS A 284 -16.83 -34.76 32.06
N GLY A 285 -16.29 -35.97 31.92
CA GLY A 285 -16.45 -36.85 30.76
C GLY A 285 -15.22 -36.88 29.83
N THR A 286 -15.37 -37.54 28.69
CA THR A 286 -14.29 -37.77 27.72
C THR A 286 -14.76 -37.45 26.30
N THR A 287 -13.84 -36.95 25.48
CA THR A 287 -14.06 -36.64 24.06
C THR A 287 -12.94 -37.27 23.22
N SER A 288 -13.27 -37.71 22.00
CA SER A 288 -12.26 -38.18 21.05
C SER A 288 -11.43 -37.03 20.49
N TYR A 289 -10.18 -37.27 20.14
CA TYR A 289 -9.32 -36.27 19.48
C TYR A 289 -9.99 -35.60 18.27
N LYS A 290 -10.67 -36.38 17.41
CA LYS A 290 -11.37 -35.85 16.23
C LYS A 290 -12.45 -34.82 16.58
N ASN A 291 -13.18 -35.05 17.67
CA ASN A 291 -14.24 -34.14 18.11
C ASN A 291 -13.67 -32.91 18.79
N PHE A 292 -12.59 -33.08 19.56
CA PHE A 292 -11.89 -31.97 20.19
C PHE A 292 -11.22 -31.05 19.16
N TYR A 293 -10.53 -31.62 18.17
CA TYR A 293 -9.91 -30.85 17.07
C TYR A 293 -10.96 -30.13 16.23
N PHE A 294 -12.14 -30.72 16.07
CA PHE A 294 -13.26 -30.04 15.43
C PHE A 294 -13.74 -28.83 16.22
N LEU A 295 -13.95 -28.97 17.54
CA LEU A 295 -14.32 -27.86 18.41
C LEU A 295 -13.26 -26.75 18.42
N TRP A 296 -11.97 -27.14 18.33
CA TRP A 296 -10.87 -26.20 18.13
C TRP A 296 -11.00 -25.40 16.83
N ARG A 297 -11.27 -26.06 15.69
CA ARG A 297 -11.50 -25.34 14.42
C ARG A 297 -12.70 -24.39 14.50
N SER A 298 -13.78 -24.82 15.16
CA SER A 298 -14.96 -23.98 15.40
C SER A 298 -14.62 -22.76 16.25
N TYR A 299 -13.86 -22.95 17.33
CA TYR A 299 -13.39 -21.88 18.20
C TYR A 299 -12.56 -20.83 17.45
N LEU A 300 -11.61 -21.27 16.61
CA LEU A 300 -10.81 -20.36 15.79
C LEU A 300 -11.68 -19.54 14.83
N LYS A 301 -12.68 -20.17 14.20
CA LYS A 301 -13.61 -19.49 13.29
C LYS A 301 -14.47 -18.46 14.01
N GLN A 302 -14.94 -18.76 15.22
CA GLN A 302 -15.67 -17.81 16.07
C GLN A 302 -14.82 -16.60 16.48
N LYS A 303 -13.50 -16.78 16.65
CA LYS A 303 -12.55 -15.69 16.96
C LYS A 303 -11.98 -15.00 15.71
N GLU A 304 -12.43 -15.35 14.51
CA GLU A 304 -11.90 -14.87 13.22
C GLU A 304 -10.38 -15.12 13.03
N LEU A 305 -9.89 -16.24 13.57
CA LEU A 305 -8.48 -16.63 13.49
C LEU A 305 -8.27 -17.66 12.36
N PRO A 306 -7.14 -17.59 11.64
CA PRO A 306 -6.73 -18.66 10.73
C PRO A 306 -6.42 -19.93 11.54
N LEU A 307 -6.21 -21.05 10.85
CA LEU A 307 -5.73 -22.27 11.50
C LEU A 307 -4.27 -22.09 11.95
N VAL A 308 -4.09 -21.51 13.13
CA VAL A 308 -2.81 -21.03 13.67
C VAL A 308 -1.87 -22.14 14.15
N ILE A 309 -2.36 -23.37 14.31
CA ILE A 309 -1.58 -24.52 14.76
C ILE A 309 -1.86 -25.69 13.82
N SER A 310 -0.80 -26.28 13.26
CA SER A 310 -0.90 -27.50 12.44
C SER A 310 -1.38 -28.69 13.28
N ASP A 311 -2.02 -29.68 12.66
CA ASP A 311 -2.55 -30.87 13.36
C ASP A 311 -1.45 -31.59 14.19
N ALA A 312 -0.25 -31.73 13.61
CA ALA A 312 0.90 -32.33 14.27
C ALA A 312 1.38 -31.53 15.49
N ASN A 313 1.47 -30.19 15.36
CA ASN A 313 1.88 -29.32 16.46
C ASN A 313 0.80 -29.28 17.54
N PHE A 314 -0.48 -29.33 17.16
CA PHE A 314 -1.60 -29.37 18.08
C PHE A 314 -1.56 -30.62 18.95
N LYS A 315 -1.33 -31.81 18.36
CA LYS A 315 -1.14 -33.04 19.15
C LYS A 315 0.04 -32.92 20.13
N THR A 316 1.18 -32.44 19.65
CA THR A 316 2.38 -32.24 20.48
C THR A 316 2.10 -31.33 21.67
N ILE A 317 1.42 -30.19 21.46
CA ILE A 317 1.07 -29.26 22.53
C ILE A 317 0.09 -29.89 23.52
N LEU A 318 -0.93 -30.62 23.04
CA LEU A 318 -1.86 -31.32 23.94
C LEU A 318 -1.17 -32.37 24.81
N THR A 319 -0.20 -33.12 24.26
CA THR A 319 0.61 -34.07 25.02
C THR A 319 1.44 -33.36 26.08
N ASN A 320 2.08 -32.25 25.73
CA ASN A 320 2.88 -31.45 26.67
C ASN A 320 2.03 -30.84 27.79
N LEU A 321 0.81 -30.42 27.48
CA LEU A 321 -0.17 -29.92 28.45
C LEU A 321 -0.87 -31.04 29.24
N GLN A 322 -0.54 -32.30 28.99
CA GLN A 322 -1.15 -33.48 29.61
C GLN A 322 -2.68 -33.55 29.42
N LEU A 323 -3.16 -33.04 28.28
CA LEU A 323 -4.59 -32.98 27.92
C LEU A 323 -5.05 -34.18 27.07
N ILE A 324 -4.14 -35.05 26.64
CA ILE A 324 -4.44 -36.21 25.79
C ILE A 324 -3.73 -37.47 26.30
N GLN A 325 -4.46 -38.58 26.36
CA GLN A 325 -3.93 -39.93 26.64
C GLN A 325 -4.58 -40.91 25.65
N ASP A 326 -3.77 -41.61 24.85
CA ASP A 326 -4.24 -42.61 23.87
C ASP A 326 -5.41 -42.12 22.95
N ASP A 327 -5.27 -40.91 22.38
CA ASP A 327 -6.30 -40.22 21.54
C ASP A 327 -7.63 -39.90 22.26
N VAL A 328 -7.70 -40.12 23.57
CA VAL A 328 -8.82 -39.74 24.45
C VAL A 328 -8.44 -38.48 25.22
N ILE A 329 -9.38 -37.54 25.24
CA ILE A 329 -9.24 -36.28 25.97
C ILE A 329 -10.23 -36.30 27.14
N PRO A 330 -9.77 -36.16 28.40
CA PRO A 330 -10.62 -36.24 29.60
C PRO A 330 -11.40 -34.93 29.84
N LEU A 331 -11.97 -34.39 28.77
CA LEU A 331 -12.77 -33.17 28.75
C LEU A 331 -14.00 -33.40 27.88
N THR A 332 -15.10 -32.72 28.20
CA THR A 332 -16.33 -32.72 27.39
C THR A 332 -16.69 -31.29 27.01
N SER A 333 -17.26 -31.10 25.82
CA SER A 333 -17.69 -29.78 25.34
C SER A 333 -18.73 -29.13 26.25
N LYS A 334 -18.57 -27.84 26.54
CA LYS A 334 -19.66 -26.99 27.07
C LYS A 334 -20.71 -26.70 25.99
N GLN A 335 -20.32 -26.78 24.72
CA GLN A 335 -21.15 -26.55 23.56
C GLN A 335 -21.81 -27.87 23.13
N VAL A 336 -22.73 -28.36 23.96
CA VAL A 336 -23.45 -29.64 23.78
C VAL A 336 -24.12 -29.70 22.40
N TYR A 337 -24.74 -28.61 21.95
CA TYR A 337 -25.41 -28.52 20.64
C TYR A 337 -24.46 -28.76 19.45
N ILE A 338 -23.28 -28.13 19.44
CA ILE A 338 -22.31 -28.28 18.34
C ILE A 338 -21.79 -29.72 18.29
N HIS A 339 -21.59 -30.33 19.46
CA HIS A 339 -21.19 -31.73 19.56
C HIS A 339 -22.28 -32.68 19.04
N ASN A 340 -23.53 -32.46 19.44
CA ASN A 340 -24.66 -33.30 19.10
C ASN A 340 -25.05 -33.20 17.62
N VAL A 341 -24.99 -31.99 17.04
CA VAL A 341 -25.21 -31.78 15.60
C VAL A 341 -24.16 -32.51 14.78
N LYS A 342 -22.89 -32.45 15.18
CA LYS A 342 -21.85 -33.22 14.49
C LYS A 342 -22.07 -34.73 14.60
N LEU A 343 -22.42 -35.24 15.80
CA LEU A 343 -22.76 -36.66 15.96
C LEU A 343 -23.96 -37.09 15.11
N PHE A 344 -24.95 -36.20 14.95
CA PHE A 344 -26.11 -36.42 14.10
C PHE A 344 -25.70 -36.50 12.62
N LEU A 345 -24.85 -35.58 12.14
CA LEU A 345 -24.34 -35.59 10.77
C LEU A 345 -23.43 -36.80 10.49
N ASP A 346 -22.53 -37.14 11.42
CA ASP A 346 -21.65 -38.32 11.31
C ASP A 346 -22.44 -39.63 11.23
N LYS A 347 -23.60 -39.72 11.89
CA LYS A 347 -24.51 -40.88 11.82
C LYS A 347 -25.32 -40.93 10.52
N ASN A 348 -25.47 -39.81 9.83
CA ASN A 348 -26.31 -39.67 8.65
C ASN A 348 -25.56 -38.99 7.49
N PRO A 349 -24.49 -39.62 6.96
CA PRO A 349 -23.57 -39.00 6.00
C PRO A 349 -24.20 -38.70 4.62
N TYR A 350 -25.40 -39.20 4.33
CA TYR A 350 -26.10 -38.98 3.07
C TYR A 350 -27.02 -37.75 3.07
N LEU A 351 -27.17 -37.07 4.22
CA LEU A 351 -28.13 -35.97 4.38
C LEU A 351 -27.63 -34.63 3.81
N GLU A 352 -26.32 -34.42 3.69
CA GLU A 352 -25.76 -33.12 3.25
C GLU A 352 -26.13 -32.74 1.81
N ASP A 353 -26.40 -33.73 0.94
CA ASP A 353 -26.66 -33.51 -0.48
C ASP A 353 -28.14 -33.68 -0.88
N GLN A 354 -29.01 -34.14 0.02
CA GLN A 354 -30.38 -34.58 -0.31
C GLN A 354 -31.51 -33.78 0.37
N TYR A 355 -31.24 -33.06 1.45
CA TYR A 355 -32.26 -32.44 2.28
C TYR A 355 -32.06 -30.93 2.42
N ASP A 356 -33.16 -30.20 2.40
CA ASP A 356 -33.14 -28.77 2.70
C ASP A 356 -32.85 -28.55 4.20
N VAL A 357 -32.29 -27.38 4.53
CA VAL A 357 -31.87 -27.08 5.91
C VAL A 357 -33.04 -27.14 6.91
N SER A 358 -34.26 -26.81 6.47
CA SER A 358 -35.48 -26.95 7.25
C SER A 358 -35.76 -28.41 7.64
N GLU A 359 -35.60 -29.34 6.69
CA GLU A 359 -35.83 -30.77 6.93
C GLU A 359 -34.77 -31.36 7.85
N LEU A 360 -33.51 -30.93 7.73
CA LEU A 360 -32.43 -31.33 8.62
C LEU A 360 -32.65 -30.87 10.07
N VAL A 361 -33.23 -29.67 10.26
CA VAL A 361 -33.59 -29.17 11.59
C VAL A 361 -34.69 -30.01 12.21
N ASP A 362 -35.72 -30.34 11.45
CA ASP A 362 -36.84 -31.16 11.92
C ASP A 362 -36.35 -32.57 12.30
N MET A 363 -35.54 -33.20 11.45
CA MET A 363 -34.93 -34.50 11.74
C MET A 363 -34.03 -34.48 12.97
N TYR A 364 -33.23 -33.43 13.16
CA TYR A 364 -32.40 -33.29 14.36
C TYR A 364 -33.27 -33.16 15.62
N ASN A 365 -34.27 -32.28 15.59
CA ASN A 365 -35.17 -32.02 16.71
C ASN A 365 -36.02 -33.26 17.08
N GLU A 366 -36.39 -34.08 16.10
CA GLU A 366 -37.03 -35.37 16.33
C GLU A 366 -36.07 -36.40 16.93
N SER A 367 -34.79 -36.38 16.56
CA SER A 367 -33.78 -37.30 17.09
C SER A 367 -33.33 -37.00 18.53
N GLN A 368 -33.59 -35.77 19.01
CA GLN A 368 -33.16 -35.26 20.32
C GLN A 368 -34.32 -34.50 21.02
N PRO A 369 -35.41 -35.20 21.41
CA PRO A 369 -36.64 -34.55 21.90
C PRO A 369 -36.49 -33.86 23.26
N ASP A 370 -35.48 -34.24 24.05
CA ASP A 370 -35.22 -33.73 25.41
C ASP A 370 -34.20 -32.58 25.46
N GLU A 371 -33.65 -32.17 24.31
CA GLU A 371 -32.68 -31.06 24.22
C GLU A 371 -33.31 -29.78 23.65
N THR A 372 -32.62 -28.65 23.83
CA THR A 372 -33.09 -27.36 23.27
C THR A 372 -33.22 -27.47 21.75
N LYS A 373 -34.43 -27.18 21.26
CA LYS A 373 -34.75 -27.24 19.83
C LYS A 373 -33.80 -26.36 19.03
N MET A 374 -33.18 -26.97 18.03
CA MET A 374 -32.37 -26.30 17.03
C MET A 374 -33.27 -25.57 16.05
N ASN A 375 -32.83 -24.39 15.58
CA ASN A 375 -33.51 -23.67 14.51
C ASN A 375 -32.61 -23.64 13.26
N GLU A 376 -33.18 -23.22 12.12
CA GLU A 376 -32.44 -23.16 10.86
C GLU A 376 -31.21 -22.26 10.93
N GLU A 377 -31.27 -21.13 11.64
CA GLU A 377 -30.15 -20.20 11.73
C GLU A 377 -28.96 -20.84 12.48
N MET A 378 -29.23 -21.52 13.60
CA MET A 378 -28.23 -22.26 14.37
C MET A 378 -27.64 -23.43 13.58
N LEU A 379 -28.48 -24.18 12.86
CA LEU A 379 -27.98 -25.28 12.02
C LEU A 379 -27.16 -24.74 10.84
N ARG A 380 -27.59 -23.65 10.18
CA ARG A 380 -26.82 -22.99 9.11
C ARG A 380 -25.49 -22.50 9.64
N ASP A 381 -25.45 -21.89 10.82
CA ASP A 381 -24.20 -21.43 11.42
C ASP A 381 -23.28 -22.61 11.76
N ILE A 382 -23.82 -23.74 12.26
CA ILE A 382 -23.03 -24.94 12.54
C ILE A 382 -22.54 -25.61 11.24
N ILE A 383 -23.38 -25.71 10.21
CA ILE A 383 -23.01 -26.21 8.87
C ILE A 383 -21.97 -25.29 8.22
N LEU A 384 -22.14 -23.98 8.33
CA LEU A 384 -21.14 -23.02 7.90
C LEU A 384 -19.86 -23.19 8.70
N LEU A 385 -19.89 -23.46 10.00
CA LEU A 385 -18.72 -23.78 10.82
C LEU A 385 -18.07 -25.13 10.43
N LEU A 386 -18.84 -26.08 9.89
CA LEU A 386 -18.42 -27.40 9.40
C LEU A 386 -17.73 -27.34 8.02
N GLN A 387 -18.13 -26.40 7.15
CA GLN A 387 -17.47 -26.07 5.86
C GLN A 387 -16.21 -25.22 6.05
#